data_AF-A0A1S1V6A8-F1
#
_entry.id   AF-A0A1S1V6A8-F1
#
_cell.length_a   1.000
_cell.length_b   1.000
_cell.length_c   1.000
_cell.angle_alpha   90.00
_cell.angle_beta   90.00
_cell.angle_gamma   90.00
#
_symmetry.space_group_name_H-M   'P 1'
#
loop_
_entity.id
_entity.type
_entity.pdbx_description
1 polymer ?
#
loop_
_entity_poly.entity_id
_entity_poly.type
_entity_poly.pdbx_seq_one_letter_code
_entity_poly.pdbx_strand_id
1 'polypeptide(L)'
;MKSYDINAVVSANMAEQYGLTFMERGFYEILRSFKCNTEHTATPGIGTIAKAMGCCRNTAKKYIDKLVEKGLIWKTERPVVRPDGRKWNDTHLYTFVAEKHGKPVFQESRDVKVQTESPYQKIKTTFEEARNELRKLHGKELCDRAFKICIRNLRTGVTSYVKNPLNYMKSVIKNIVKESALEKAQKEYANSFDESDVKDESNAKKQEKPRYAAPYSQPRKTAFHNFEQRSSKYSNDDLEALIKEKNGRR
;
A
#
# COMPACT_ATOMS: atom_id res chain seq x y z
N MET A 1 -11.68 14.27 -32.60
CA MET A 1 -12.36 13.01 -32.20
C MET A 1 -12.04 12.72 -30.76
N LYS A 2 -13.06 12.45 -29.93
CA LYS A 2 -12.81 12.00 -28.56
C LYS A 2 -12.24 10.57 -28.62
N SER A 3 -11.45 10.17 -27.65
CA SER A 3 -10.83 8.82 -27.61
C SER A 3 -11.85 7.68 -27.73
N TYR A 4 -13.09 7.91 -27.28
CA TYR A 4 -14.22 7.00 -27.43
C TYR A 4 -14.57 6.70 -28.89
N ASP A 5 -14.52 7.69 -29.78
CA ASP A 5 -14.91 7.52 -31.19
C ASP A 5 -13.94 6.58 -31.93
N ILE A 6 -12.65 6.63 -31.57
CA ILE A 6 -11.60 5.80 -32.18
C ILE A 6 -11.73 4.34 -31.72
N ASN A 7 -12.06 4.11 -30.44
CA ASN A 7 -12.26 2.76 -29.91
C ASN A 7 -13.49 2.07 -30.54
N ALA A 8 -14.58 2.82 -30.73
CA ALA A 8 -15.80 2.32 -31.33
C ALA A 8 -15.60 1.92 -32.81
N VAL A 9 -14.84 2.70 -33.58
CA VAL A 9 -14.54 2.40 -35.00
C VAL A 9 -13.65 1.17 -35.14
N VAL A 10 -12.55 1.10 -34.38
CA VAL A 10 -11.64 -0.05 -34.46
C VAL A 10 -12.31 -1.33 -34.00
N SER A 11 -13.13 -1.28 -32.93
CA SER A 11 -13.89 -2.44 -32.48
C SER A 11 -14.96 -2.89 -33.48
N ALA A 12 -15.57 -1.96 -34.22
CA ALA A 12 -16.52 -2.29 -35.30
C ALA A 12 -15.83 -3.05 -36.43
N ASN A 13 -14.70 -2.55 -36.92
CA ASN A 13 -13.93 -3.20 -37.98
C ASN A 13 -13.45 -4.59 -37.56
N MET A 14 -12.97 -4.73 -36.33
CA MET A 14 -12.57 -6.03 -35.77
C MET A 14 -13.78 -6.97 -35.65
N ALA A 15 -14.95 -6.47 -35.25
CA ALA A 15 -16.15 -7.27 -35.14
C ALA A 15 -16.63 -7.82 -36.49
N GLU A 16 -16.54 -7.01 -37.54
CA GLU A 16 -16.86 -7.43 -38.92
C GLU A 16 -15.84 -8.44 -39.45
N GLN A 17 -14.55 -8.16 -39.29
CA GLN A 17 -13.48 -9.00 -39.84
C GLN A 17 -13.38 -10.37 -39.17
N TYR A 18 -13.64 -10.46 -37.86
CA TYR A 18 -13.44 -11.68 -37.06
C TYR A 18 -14.73 -12.22 -36.42
N GLY A 19 -15.90 -11.71 -36.82
CA GLY A 19 -17.21 -12.17 -36.37
C GLY A 19 -17.37 -12.12 -34.85
N LEU A 20 -17.09 -10.98 -34.21
CA LEU A 20 -17.28 -10.84 -32.76
C LEU A 20 -18.77 -10.70 -32.42
N THR A 21 -19.18 -11.40 -31.36
CA THR A 21 -20.50 -11.17 -30.77
C THR A 21 -20.58 -9.79 -30.12
N PHE A 22 -21.80 -9.29 -29.89
CA PHE A 22 -22.02 -8.01 -29.21
C PHE A 22 -21.24 -7.91 -27.89
N MET A 23 -21.27 -8.98 -27.09
CA MET A 23 -20.55 -9.03 -25.82
C MET A 23 -19.03 -9.03 -26.01
N GLU A 24 -18.50 -9.84 -26.94
CA GLU A 24 -17.06 -9.88 -27.24
C GLU A 24 -16.55 -8.52 -27.72
N ARG A 25 -17.32 -7.84 -28.59
CA ARG A 25 -17.02 -6.48 -29.04
C ARG A 25 -16.96 -5.51 -27.86
N GLY A 26 -17.94 -5.55 -26.96
CA GLY A 26 -17.95 -4.73 -25.75
C GLY A 26 -16.72 -4.96 -24.88
N PHE A 27 -16.37 -6.22 -24.61
CA PHE A 27 -15.16 -6.56 -23.84
C PHE A 27 -13.87 -6.08 -24.51
N TYR A 28 -13.79 -6.19 -25.84
CA TYR A 28 -12.65 -5.70 -26.61
C TYR A 28 -12.52 -4.17 -26.49
N GLU A 29 -13.63 -3.44 -26.63
CA GLU A 29 -13.67 -1.99 -26.52
C GLU A 29 -13.27 -1.51 -25.10
N ILE A 30 -13.80 -2.16 -24.07
CA ILE A 30 -13.43 -1.84 -22.68
C ILE A 30 -11.96 -2.11 -22.44
N LEU A 31 -11.42 -3.26 -22.84
CA LEU A 31 -9.99 -3.53 -22.72
C LEU A 31 -9.18 -2.45 -23.44
N ARG A 32 -9.62 -2.04 -24.64
CA ARG A 32 -8.94 -1.04 -25.46
C ARG A 32 -8.93 0.34 -24.80
N SER A 33 -9.95 0.67 -24.02
CA SER A 33 -9.98 1.92 -23.23
C SER A 33 -8.82 2.03 -22.23
N PHE A 34 -8.27 0.91 -21.78
CA PHE A 34 -7.11 0.84 -20.88
C PHE A 34 -5.78 0.61 -21.60
N LYS A 35 -5.77 0.62 -22.95
CA LYS A 35 -4.59 0.32 -23.76
C LYS A 35 -3.62 1.49 -23.78
N CYS A 36 -2.34 1.19 -23.56
CA CYS A 36 -1.24 2.08 -23.91
C CYS A 36 -0.99 2.01 -25.42
N ASN A 37 -1.10 3.14 -26.12
CA ASN A 37 -0.96 3.18 -27.58
C ASN A 37 0.44 2.81 -28.07
N THR A 38 1.49 3.09 -27.29
CA THR A 38 2.88 2.82 -27.67
C THR A 38 3.20 1.32 -27.65
N GLU A 39 2.75 0.61 -26.61
CA GLU A 39 3.11 -0.80 -26.39
C GLU A 39 2.02 -1.78 -26.84
N HIS A 40 0.82 -1.30 -27.20
CA HIS A 40 -0.37 -2.10 -27.46
C HIS A 40 -0.71 -3.06 -26.30
N THR A 41 -0.47 -2.60 -25.06
CA THR A 41 -0.66 -3.38 -23.83
C THR A 41 -1.66 -2.71 -22.90
N ALA A 42 -2.35 -3.51 -22.08
CA ALA A 42 -3.27 -3.04 -21.05
C ALA A 42 -3.13 -3.90 -19.78
N THR A 43 -3.30 -3.27 -18.61
CA THR A 43 -3.19 -3.94 -17.30
C THR A 43 -4.40 -3.76 -16.37
N PRO A 44 -5.66 -3.74 -16.86
CA PRO A 44 -6.81 -3.73 -15.97
C PRO A 44 -6.97 -5.09 -15.25
N GLY A 45 -7.37 -5.07 -13.98
CA GLY A 45 -7.77 -6.30 -13.29
C GLY A 45 -9.11 -6.83 -13.81
N ILE A 46 -9.38 -8.14 -13.66
CA ILE A 46 -10.65 -8.75 -14.11
C ILE A 46 -11.85 -8.06 -13.43
N GLY A 47 -11.72 -7.72 -12.15
CA GLY A 47 -12.74 -6.96 -11.42
C GLY A 47 -13.01 -5.58 -12.02
N THR A 48 -11.98 -4.89 -12.51
CA THR A 48 -12.11 -3.57 -13.16
C THR A 48 -12.86 -3.69 -14.48
N ILE A 49 -12.52 -4.68 -15.29
CA ILE A 49 -13.19 -4.96 -16.57
C ILE A 49 -14.66 -5.32 -16.32
N ALA A 50 -14.91 -6.22 -15.36
CA ALA A 50 -16.25 -6.67 -15.01
C ALA A 50 -17.14 -5.50 -14.56
N LYS A 51 -16.59 -4.59 -13.74
CA LYS A 51 -17.28 -3.38 -13.28
C LYS A 51 -17.59 -2.44 -14.45
N ALA A 52 -16.64 -2.24 -15.36
CA ALA A 52 -16.85 -1.37 -16.51
C ALA A 52 -17.92 -1.92 -17.48
N MET A 53 -17.99 -3.25 -17.63
CA MET A 53 -19.03 -3.92 -18.42
C MET A 53 -20.37 -4.08 -17.68
N GLY A 54 -20.42 -3.89 -16.35
CA GLY A 54 -21.61 -4.16 -15.55
C GLY A 54 -21.95 -5.65 -15.39
N CYS A 55 -20.94 -6.53 -15.32
CA CYS A 55 -21.12 -7.98 -15.19
C CYS A 55 -20.30 -8.58 -14.04
N CYS A 56 -20.49 -9.88 -13.77
CA CYS A 56 -19.69 -10.58 -12.77
C CYS A 56 -18.30 -10.98 -13.32
N ARG A 57 -17.33 -11.22 -12.42
CA ARG A 57 -15.95 -11.58 -12.80
C ARG A 57 -15.86 -12.84 -13.65
N ASN A 58 -16.74 -13.82 -13.42
CA ASN A 58 -16.76 -15.07 -14.18
C ASN A 58 -17.17 -14.84 -15.64
N THR A 59 -18.19 -13.99 -15.84
CA THR A 59 -18.61 -13.58 -17.19
C THR A 59 -17.50 -12.81 -17.90
N ALA A 60 -16.83 -11.89 -17.20
CA ALA A 60 -15.69 -11.19 -17.75
C ALA A 60 -14.57 -12.14 -18.17
N LYS A 61 -14.20 -13.10 -17.30
CA LYS A 61 -13.20 -14.11 -17.61
C LYS A 61 -13.58 -14.93 -18.85
N LYS A 62 -14.83 -15.40 -18.94
CA LYS A 62 -15.33 -16.16 -20.10
C LYS A 62 -15.12 -15.41 -21.42
N TYR A 63 -15.51 -14.14 -21.48
CA TYR A 63 -15.40 -13.38 -22.73
C TYR A 63 -13.97 -12.95 -23.05
N ILE A 64 -13.15 -12.68 -22.05
CA ILE A 64 -11.71 -12.47 -22.22
C ILE A 64 -11.06 -13.72 -22.82
N ASP A 65 -11.37 -14.90 -22.28
CA ASP A 65 -10.81 -16.17 -22.76
C ASP A 65 -11.26 -16.43 -24.22
N LYS A 66 -12.50 -16.10 -24.60
CA LYS A 66 -12.93 -16.12 -26.01
C LYS A 66 -12.16 -15.18 -26.94
N LEU A 67 -11.82 -13.98 -26.47
CA LEU A 67 -10.99 -13.05 -27.25
C LEU A 67 -9.55 -13.58 -27.43
N VAL A 68 -9.05 -14.35 -26.46
CA VAL A 68 -7.77 -15.06 -26.56
C VAL A 68 -7.87 -16.23 -27.55
N GLU A 69 -8.94 -17.02 -27.48
CA GLU A 69 -9.21 -18.13 -28.41
C GLU A 69 -9.29 -17.64 -29.86
N LYS A 70 -9.85 -16.45 -30.11
CA LYS A 70 -9.88 -15.81 -31.43
C LYS A 70 -8.54 -15.18 -31.85
N GLY A 71 -7.51 -15.22 -31.01
CA GLY A 71 -6.17 -14.68 -31.30
C GLY A 71 -6.09 -13.15 -31.37
N LEU A 72 -7.11 -12.44 -30.88
CA LEU A 72 -7.15 -10.97 -30.91
C LEU A 72 -6.29 -10.36 -29.82
N ILE A 73 -6.26 -11.02 -28.66
CA ILE A 73 -5.48 -10.62 -27.49
C ILE A 73 -4.67 -11.80 -26.97
N TRP A 74 -3.52 -11.49 -26.38
CA TRP A 74 -2.82 -12.42 -25.49
C TRP A 74 -3.06 -12.03 -24.05
N LYS A 75 -3.33 -13.04 -23.22
CA LYS A 75 -3.48 -12.90 -21.78
C LYS A 75 -2.25 -13.52 -21.12
N THR A 76 -1.37 -12.67 -20.62
CA THR A 76 -0.19 -13.09 -19.85
C THR A 76 -0.46 -12.89 -18.37
N GLU A 77 -0.42 -13.95 -17.59
CA GLU A 77 -0.43 -13.84 -16.14
C GLU A 77 0.87 -13.20 -15.66
N ARG A 78 0.79 -12.17 -14.82
CA ARG A 78 1.92 -11.63 -14.07
C ARG A 78 1.77 -12.00 -12.61
N PRO A 79 2.17 -13.21 -12.20
CA PRO A 79 2.07 -13.60 -10.80
C PRO A 79 2.96 -12.67 -9.96
N VAL A 80 2.33 -11.75 -9.24
CA VAL A 80 2.98 -10.99 -8.18
C VAL A 80 2.74 -11.73 -6.88
N VAL A 81 3.80 -12.17 -6.22
CA VAL A 81 3.69 -12.81 -4.91
C VAL A 81 3.68 -11.71 -3.85
N ARG A 82 2.60 -11.67 -3.06
CA ARG A 82 2.49 -10.78 -1.90
C ARG A 82 3.59 -11.10 -0.87
N PRO A 83 3.90 -10.17 0.05
CA PRO A 83 4.86 -10.43 1.13
C PRO A 83 4.51 -11.65 2.01
N ASP A 84 3.22 -12.01 2.08
CA ASP A 84 2.73 -13.19 2.79
C ASP A 84 2.92 -14.52 2.00
N GLY A 85 3.49 -14.48 0.80
CA GLY A 85 3.70 -15.64 -0.06
C GLY A 85 2.49 -16.04 -0.91
N ARG A 86 1.36 -15.32 -0.81
CA ARG A 86 0.17 -15.63 -1.61
C ARG A 86 0.27 -14.99 -3.00
N LYS A 87 -0.15 -15.71 -4.03
CA LYS A 87 -0.27 -15.17 -5.40
C LYS A 87 -1.32 -14.07 -5.43
N TRP A 88 -0.98 -12.91 -6.01
CA TRP A 88 -1.95 -11.86 -6.28
C TRP A 88 -2.70 -12.21 -7.57
N ASN A 89 -3.94 -12.69 -7.42
CA ASN A 89 -4.70 -13.36 -8.47
C ASN A 89 -5.32 -12.45 -9.55
N ASP A 90 -4.89 -11.20 -9.70
CA ASP A 90 -5.52 -10.24 -10.63
C ASP A 90 -4.54 -9.44 -11.50
N THR A 91 -3.24 -9.71 -11.43
CA THR A 91 -2.25 -9.01 -12.27
C THR A 91 -2.15 -9.68 -13.64
N HIS A 92 -3.05 -9.27 -14.54
CA HIS A 92 -3.06 -9.73 -15.93
C HIS A 92 -2.45 -8.66 -16.84
N LEU A 93 -1.68 -9.09 -17.83
CA LEU A 93 -1.24 -8.26 -18.94
C LEU A 93 -1.98 -8.71 -20.19
N TYR A 94 -2.70 -7.79 -20.80
CA TYR A 94 -3.35 -8.00 -22.08
C TYR A 94 -2.53 -7.33 -23.18
N THR A 95 -2.23 -8.07 -24.23
CA THR A 95 -1.53 -7.55 -25.42
C THR A 95 -2.51 -7.60 -26.59
N PHE A 96 -2.70 -6.48 -27.29
CA PHE A 96 -3.56 -6.38 -28.47
C PHE A 96 -2.79 -6.82 -29.71
N VAL A 97 -2.79 -8.12 -29.94
CA VAL A 97 -1.94 -8.78 -30.95
C VAL A 97 -2.42 -8.45 -32.35
N ALA A 98 -3.73 -8.46 -32.57
CA ALA A 98 -4.30 -8.11 -33.87
C ALA A 98 -3.95 -6.68 -34.29
N GLU A 99 -3.97 -5.71 -33.34
CA GLU A 99 -3.56 -4.33 -33.63
C GLU A 99 -2.04 -4.18 -33.77
N LYS A 100 -1.25 -4.95 -33.02
CA LYS A 100 0.22 -4.87 -33.04
C LYS A 100 0.83 -5.49 -34.30
N HIS A 101 0.27 -6.61 -34.75
CA HIS A 101 0.80 -7.41 -35.86
C HIS A 101 -0.06 -7.35 -37.12
N GLY A 102 -1.21 -6.65 -37.09
CA GLY A 102 -2.14 -6.52 -38.21
C GLY A 102 -2.97 -7.77 -38.50
N LYS A 103 -2.79 -8.85 -37.74
CA LYS A 103 -3.50 -10.13 -37.89
C LYS A 103 -3.62 -10.84 -36.55
N PRO A 104 -4.66 -11.69 -36.34
CA PRO A 104 -4.78 -12.48 -35.12
C PRO A 104 -3.64 -13.50 -35.07
N VAL A 105 -3.05 -13.66 -33.89
CA VAL A 105 -2.06 -14.70 -33.62
C VAL A 105 -2.50 -15.43 -32.38
N PHE A 106 -2.71 -16.74 -32.51
CA PHE A 106 -3.10 -17.58 -31.39
C PHE A 106 -2.01 -17.61 -30.33
N GLN A 107 -2.42 -17.55 -29.07
CA GLN A 107 -1.48 -17.67 -27.97
C GLN A 107 -1.04 -19.13 -27.85
N GLU A 108 0.24 -19.40 -28.11
CA GLU A 108 0.82 -20.69 -27.73
C GLU A 108 0.75 -20.83 -26.21
N SER A 109 0.40 -22.03 -25.73
CA SER A 109 0.46 -22.41 -24.32
C SER A 109 1.91 -22.33 -23.85
N ARG A 110 2.32 -21.17 -23.35
CA ARG A 110 3.61 -20.96 -22.70
C ARG A 110 3.42 -21.17 -21.21
N ASP A 111 4.20 -22.08 -20.65
CA ASP A 111 4.37 -22.17 -19.20
C ASP A 111 4.96 -20.85 -18.70
N VAL A 112 4.11 -19.98 -18.18
CA VAL A 112 4.57 -18.75 -17.54
C VAL A 112 5.38 -19.18 -16.33
N LYS A 113 6.69 -18.93 -16.35
CA LYS A 113 7.55 -19.10 -15.17
C LYS A 113 6.99 -18.20 -14.06
N VAL A 114 6.18 -18.79 -13.19
CA VAL A 114 5.61 -18.12 -12.04
C VAL A 114 6.78 -17.69 -11.17
N GLN A 115 6.85 -16.41 -10.80
CA GLN A 115 7.78 -16.01 -9.75
C GLN A 115 7.37 -16.80 -8.50
N THR A 116 8.17 -17.80 -8.12
CA THR A 116 7.89 -18.70 -7.00
C THR A 116 7.97 -17.97 -5.67
N GLU A 117 8.80 -16.92 -5.60
CA GLU A 117 9.10 -16.21 -4.36
C GLU A 117 8.93 -14.70 -4.50
N SER A 118 8.24 -14.10 -3.52
CA SER A 118 8.16 -12.66 -3.37
C SER A 118 9.54 -12.05 -3.10
N PRO A 119 9.84 -10.83 -3.58
CA PRO A 119 11.05 -10.10 -3.18
C PRO A 119 11.23 -10.05 -1.66
N TYR A 120 10.12 -9.98 -0.90
CA TYR A 120 10.15 -10.05 0.57
C TYR A 120 10.67 -11.40 1.09
N GLN A 121 10.24 -12.52 0.49
CA GLN A 121 10.67 -13.86 0.91
C GLN A 121 12.16 -14.05 0.68
N LYS A 122 12.66 -13.60 -0.47
CA LYS A 122 14.10 -13.61 -0.78
C LYS A 122 14.92 -12.78 0.20
N ILE A 123 14.43 -11.60 0.57
CA ILE A 123 15.12 -10.77 1.56
C ILE A 123 14.99 -11.38 2.96
N LYS A 124 13.87 -12.00 3.29
CA LYS A 124 13.69 -12.69 4.57
C LYS A 124 14.65 -13.86 4.74
N THR A 125 14.83 -14.71 3.72
CA THR A 125 15.77 -15.84 3.76
C THR A 125 17.21 -15.36 3.94
N THR A 126 17.63 -14.32 3.21
CA THR A 126 18.96 -13.73 3.41
C THR A 126 19.16 -13.14 4.82
N PHE A 127 18.12 -12.58 5.45
CA PHE A 127 18.18 -12.17 6.86
C PHE A 127 18.25 -13.37 7.83
N GLU A 128 17.61 -14.50 7.49
CA GLU A 128 17.70 -15.74 8.28
C GLU A 128 19.11 -16.33 8.20
N GLU A 129 19.74 -16.31 7.03
CA GLU A 129 21.15 -16.68 6.83
C GLU A 129 22.07 -15.78 7.66
N ALA A 130 21.90 -14.45 7.56
CA ALA A 130 22.68 -13.49 8.35
C ALA A 130 22.52 -13.69 9.86
N ARG A 131 21.31 -14.02 10.33
CA ARG A 131 21.05 -14.37 11.74
C ARG A 131 21.85 -15.60 12.15
N ASN A 132 21.85 -16.65 11.32
CA ASN A 132 22.55 -17.89 11.62
C ASN A 132 24.07 -17.70 11.67
N GLU A 133 24.63 -16.86 10.80
CA GLU A 133 26.04 -16.48 10.85
C GLU A 133 26.39 -15.69 12.12
N LEU A 134 25.59 -14.66 12.43
CA LEU A 134 25.83 -13.82 13.61
C LEU A 134 25.62 -14.56 14.93
N ARG A 135 24.80 -15.60 14.95
CA ARG A 135 24.59 -16.47 16.11
C ARG A 135 25.83 -17.27 16.49
N LYS A 136 26.80 -17.44 15.58
CA LYS A 136 28.11 -18.04 15.90
C LYS A 136 29.01 -17.08 16.68
N LEU A 137 28.80 -15.78 16.52
CA LEU A 137 29.65 -14.72 17.09
C LEU A 137 29.00 -14.02 18.30
N HIS A 138 27.67 -13.99 18.35
CA HIS A 138 26.88 -13.27 19.35
C HIS A 138 25.86 -14.20 20.01
N GLY A 139 25.43 -13.85 21.22
CA GLY A 139 24.43 -14.61 21.96
C GLY A 139 23.10 -14.75 21.21
N LYS A 140 22.47 -15.93 21.33
CA LYS A 140 21.21 -16.29 20.63
C LYS A 140 20.12 -15.23 20.80
N GLU A 141 19.93 -14.72 22.02
CA GLU A 141 18.86 -13.78 22.34
C GLU A 141 19.04 -12.41 21.67
N LEU A 142 20.29 -11.94 21.55
CA LEU A 142 20.61 -10.69 20.87
C LEU A 142 20.34 -10.79 19.38
N CYS A 143 20.76 -11.89 18.75
CA CYS A 143 20.49 -12.16 17.34
C CYS A 143 18.98 -12.27 17.05
N ASP A 144 18.22 -12.89 17.95
CA ASP A 144 16.78 -13.07 17.81
C ASP A 144 16.01 -11.74 17.95
N ARG A 145 16.43 -10.88 18.88
CA ARG A 145 15.91 -9.50 18.99
C ARG A 145 16.25 -8.67 17.75
N ALA A 146 17.50 -8.71 17.29
CA ALA A 146 17.92 -8.00 16.09
C ALA A 146 17.12 -8.46 14.85
N PHE A 147 16.92 -9.76 14.70
CA PHE A 147 16.15 -10.32 13.58
C PHE A 147 14.71 -9.82 13.58
N LYS A 148 14.04 -9.81 14.74
CA LYS A 148 12.67 -9.29 14.86
C LYS A 148 12.57 -7.82 14.44
N ILE A 149 13.57 -7.00 14.79
CA ILE A 149 13.63 -5.59 14.38
C ILE A 149 13.83 -5.49 12.86
N CYS A 150 14.76 -6.24 12.27
CA CYS A 150 15.01 -6.23 10.83
C CYS A 150 13.76 -6.65 10.03
N ILE A 151 13.06 -7.71 10.45
CA ILE A 151 11.82 -8.15 9.79
C ILE A 151 10.69 -7.12 9.93
N ARG A 152 10.58 -6.44 11.09
CA ARG A 152 9.62 -5.34 11.26
C ARG A 152 9.92 -4.19 10.31
N ASN A 153 11.18 -3.79 10.20
CA ASN A 153 11.62 -2.70 9.32
C ASN A 153 11.44 -3.06 7.83
N LEU A 154 11.55 -4.34 7.49
CA LEU A 154 11.25 -4.86 6.15
C LEU A 154 9.76 -4.75 5.80
N ARG A 155 8.87 -4.96 6.77
CA ARG A 155 7.42 -4.79 6.57
C ARG A 155 7.01 -3.33 6.46
N THR A 156 7.68 -2.42 7.16
CA THR A 156 7.40 -0.98 7.09
C THR A 156 8.07 -0.28 5.91
N GLY A 157 8.87 -1.00 5.11
CA GLY A 157 9.53 -0.45 3.91
C GLY A 157 10.81 0.33 4.19
N VAL A 158 11.26 0.43 5.45
CA VAL A 158 12.47 1.18 5.84
C VAL A 158 13.74 0.54 5.28
N THR A 159 13.71 -0.77 5.01
CA THR A 159 14.89 -1.53 4.54
C THR A 159 14.86 -1.87 3.05
N SER A 160 14.01 -1.21 2.24
CA SER A 160 13.93 -1.47 0.78
C SER A 160 15.26 -1.26 0.04
N TYR A 161 16.23 -0.58 0.65
CA TYR A 161 17.55 -0.27 0.09
C TYR A 161 18.71 -0.97 0.80
N VAL A 162 18.45 -1.95 1.67
CA VAL A 162 19.52 -2.66 2.37
C VAL A 162 20.24 -3.58 1.40
N LYS A 163 21.39 -3.12 0.90
CA LYS A 163 22.27 -3.88 -0.03
C LYS A 163 22.95 -5.08 0.64
N ASN A 164 23.17 -5.03 1.96
CA ASN A 164 23.84 -6.09 2.70
C ASN A 164 23.13 -6.36 4.04
N PRO A 165 22.30 -7.40 4.13
CA PRO A 165 21.54 -7.77 5.33
C PRO A 165 22.41 -8.02 6.56
N LEU A 166 23.60 -8.61 6.38
CA LEU A 166 24.51 -8.96 7.46
C LEU A 166 25.13 -7.72 8.13
N ASN A 167 25.58 -6.75 7.35
CA ASN A 167 26.11 -5.50 7.88
C ASN A 167 25.02 -4.68 8.58
N TYR A 168 23.81 -4.67 8.01
CA TYR A 168 22.67 -4.02 8.64
C TYR A 168 22.35 -4.66 10.01
N MET A 169 22.30 -5.99 10.07
CA MET A 169 22.03 -6.72 11.30
C MET A 169 23.12 -6.52 12.36
N LYS A 170 24.41 -6.45 11.97
CA LYS A 170 25.51 -6.04 12.87
C LYS A 170 25.28 -4.65 13.46
N SER A 171 24.83 -3.69 12.66
CA SER A 171 24.50 -2.34 13.14
C SER A 171 23.36 -2.35 14.14
N VAL A 172 22.32 -3.15 13.89
CA VAL A 172 21.18 -3.31 14.82
C VAL A 172 21.66 -3.91 16.14
N ILE A 173 22.51 -4.94 16.12
CA ILE A 173 23.09 -5.52 17.34
C ILE A 173 23.89 -4.48 18.13
N LYS A 174 24.73 -3.68 17.46
CA LYS A 174 25.48 -2.59 18.12
C LYS A 174 24.54 -1.59 18.80
N ASN A 175 23.42 -1.24 18.17
CA ASN A 175 22.44 -0.32 18.75
C ASN A 175 21.73 -0.93 19.96
N ILE A 176 21.32 -2.21 19.89
CA ILE A 176 20.70 -2.91 21.03
C ILE A 176 21.66 -2.94 22.23
N VAL A 177 22.94 -3.22 22.01
CA VAL A 177 23.94 -3.23 23.09
C VAL A 177 24.07 -1.84 23.72
N LYS A 178 24.14 -0.78 22.90
CA LYS A 178 24.17 0.61 23.39
C LYS A 178 22.92 0.97 24.20
N GLU A 179 21.74 0.64 23.71
CA GLU A 179 20.47 0.86 24.43
C GLU A 179 20.46 0.14 25.77
N SER A 180 20.87 -1.13 25.80
CA SER A 180 20.94 -1.90 27.06
C SER A 180 21.95 -1.35 28.06
N ALA A 181 23.06 -0.74 27.59
CA ALA A 181 24.03 -0.08 28.45
C ALA A 181 23.50 1.24 29.02
N LEU A 182 22.78 2.02 28.20
CA LEU A 182 22.11 3.24 28.66
C LEU A 182 21.03 2.93 29.69
N GLU A 183 20.20 1.91 29.46
CA GLU A 183 19.18 1.47 30.43
C GLU A 183 19.79 1.05 31.77
N LYS A 184 20.95 0.39 31.76
CA LYS A 184 21.68 0.03 32.98
C LYS A 184 22.20 1.25 33.72
N ALA A 185 22.87 2.17 33.02
CA ALA A 185 23.36 3.41 33.61
C ALA A 185 22.23 4.27 34.20
N GLN A 186 21.07 4.31 33.55
CA GLN A 186 19.88 5.00 34.07
C GLN A 186 19.32 4.34 35.33
N LYS A 187 19.31 3.00 35.39
CA LYS A 187 18.90 2.26 36.59
C LYS A 187 19.89 2.43 37.73
N GLU A 188 21.19 2.40 37.45
CA GLU A 188 22.24 2.65 38.45
C GLU A 188 22.17 4.08 39.00
N TYR A 189 21.95 5.07 38.13
CA TYR A 189 21.70 6.45 38.54
C TYR A 189 20.43 6.58 39.39
N ALA A 190 19.32 5.92 39.01
CA ALA A 190 18.09 5.91 39.80
C ALA A 190 18.26 5.22 41.16
N ASN A 191 19.06 4.15 41.22
CA ASN A 191 19.33 3.42 42.45
C ASN A 191 20.35 4.12 43.36
N SER A 192 21.15 5.06 42.84
CA SER A 192 22.03 5.92 43.64
C SER A 192 21.30 7.07 44.36
N PHE A 193 19.98 7.17 44.19
CA PHE A 193 19.12 8.22 44.75
C PHE A 193 18.15 7.68 45.83
N ASP A 194 18.57 6.66 46.58
CA ASP A 194 17.90 6.26 47.82
C ASP A 194 18.94 6.17 48.96
N GLU A 195 18.59 6.79 50.10
CA GLU A 195 19.33 6.89 51.38
C GLU A 195 20.47 7.90 51.52
N SER A 196 20.15 9.21 51.45
CA SER A 196 20.41 10.16 52.55
C SER A 196 20.07 11.59 52.12
N ASP A 197 19.39 12.32 53.02
CA ASP A 197 19.06 13.75 53.01
C ASP A 197 17.69 14.16 52.48
N VAL A 198 16.67 14.07 53.34
CA VAL A 198 15.91 15.25 53.83
C VAL A 198 15.30 14.92 55.20
N LYS A 199 15.85 15.49 56.28
CA LYS A 199 15.09 15.81 57.51
C LYS A 199 14.86 17.31 57.55
N ASP A 200 13.62 17.67 57.87
CA ASP A 200 13.05 18.98 58.22
C ASP A 200 13.01 20.01 57.07
N GLU A 201 11.87 20.58 56.69
CA GLU A 201 10.84 21.16 57.56
C GLU A 201 9.41 20.81 57.14
N SER A 202 8.62 20.57 58.18
CA SER A 202 7.17 20.50 58.15
C SER A 202 6.52 21.84 57.78
N ASN A 203 5.44 21.72 57.00
CA ASN A 203 4.23 22.56 57.04
C ASN A 203 4.17 23.80 56.13
N ALA A 204 3.92 23.58 54.83
CA ALA A 204 3.19 24.54 54.00
C ALA A 204 2.35 23.83 52.93
N LYS A 205 1.03 23.83 53.16
CA LYS A 205 -0.08 23.66 52.21
C LYS A 205 0.09 22.58 51.12
N LYS A 206 -0.69 21.51 51.27
CA LYS A 206 -1.09 20.58 50.20
C LYS A 206 -1.67 21.37 49.01
N GLN A 207 -0.82 21.75 48.05
CA GLN A 207 -1.22 22.07 46.70
C GLN A 207 -1.00 20.80 45.87
N GLU A 208 -2.09 20.25 45.35
CA GLU A 208 -2.04 19.16 44.38
C GLU A 208 -1.20 19.60 43.18
N LYS A 209 -0.06 18.93 42.96
CA LYS A 209 0.73 19.11 41.74
C LYS A 209 -0.09 18.58 40.56
N PRO A 210 -0.31 19.35 39.49
CA PRO A 210 -1.04 18.88 38.32
C PRO A 210 -0.25 17.75 37.63
N ARG A 211 -0.96 16.68 37.25
CA ARG A 211 -0.44 15.64 36.36
C ARG A 211 0.14 16.29 35.10
N TYR A 212 1.43 16.11 34.85
CA TYR A 212 2.05 16.55 33.61
C TYR A 212 1.57 15.64 32.46
N ALA A 213 0.67 16.15 31.61
CA ALA A 213 0.26 15.48 30.39
C ALA A 213 1.37 15.63 29.33
N ALA A 214 1.80 14.51 28.75
CA ALA A 214 2.79 14.49 27.67
C ALA A 214 2.42 15.43 26.51
N PRO A 215 3.35 16.20 25.92
CA PRO A 215 3.01 17.28 24.98
C PRO A 215 2.66 16.83 23.55
N TYR A 216 2.30 15.56 23.32
CA TYR A 216 1.99 15.07 21.97
C TYR A 216 0.74 14.17 21.96
N SER A 217 -0.43 14.78 22.01
CA SER A 217 -1.66 14.23 21.40
C SER A 217 -2.77 15.27 21.24
N GLN A 218 -2.45 16.54 20.99
CA GLN A 218 -3.51 17.48 20.62
C GLN A 218 -3.85 17.30 19.13
N PRO A 219 -5.10 16.95 18.78
CA PRO A 219 -5.52 16.85 17.38
C PRO A 219 -5.31 18.21 16.71
N ARG A 220 -4.55 18.23 15.62
CA ARG A 220 -4.34 19.45 14.83
C ARG A 220 -5.70 19.87 14.26
N LYS A 221 -6.23 20.98 14.77
CA LYS A 221 -7.41 21.64 14.21
C LYS A 221 -7.11 22.04 12.77
N THR A 222 -7.65 21.31 11.81
CA THR A 222 -7.75 21.77 10.43
C THR A 222 -8.74 22.93 10.37
N ALA A 223 -8.66 23.78 9.35
CA ALA A 223 -9.49 24.98 9.19
C ALA A 223 -11.02 24.72 9.22
N PHE A 224 -11.44 23.45 9.18
CA PHE A 224 -12.84 23.01 9.30
C PHE A 224 -13.34 22.82 10.74
N HIS A 225 -12.47 22.86 11.76
CA HIS A 225 -12.85 22.62 13.17
C HIS A 225 -13.19 23.89 13.97
N ASN A 226 -13.49 25.00 13.30
CA ASN A 226 -14.00 26.24 13.92
C ASN A 226 -15.49 26.50 13.65
N PHE A 227 -16.25 25.50 13.19
CA PHE A 227 -17.68 25.66 12.92
C PHE A 227 -18.49 25.79 14.22
N GLU A 228 -18.31 24.87 15.16
CA GLU A 228 -19.04 24.88 16.45
C GLU A 228 -18.64 26.05 17.37
N GLN A 229 -17.40 26.52 17.30
CA GLN A 229 -16.94 27.69 18.08
C GLN A 229 -17.44 29.03 17.52
N ARG A 230 -17.96 29.06 16.28
CA ARG A 230 -18.53 30.27 15.68
C ARG A 230 -20.03 30.38 15.94
N SER A 231 -20.75 29.26 16.00
CA SER A 231 -22.20 29.26 16.29
C SER A 231 -22.51 29.50 17.76
N SER A 232 -21.61 29.17 18.68
CA SER A 232 -21.82 29.39 20.12
C SER A 232 -21.64 30.84 20.58
N LYS A 233 -21.22 31.76 19.70
CA LYS A 233 -21.02 33.18 20.02
C LYS A 233 -22.24 34.06 19.78
N TYR A 234 -23.27 33.52 19.13
CA TYR A 234 -24.47 34.25 18.75
C TYR A 234 -25.68 33.54 19.35
N SER A 235 -26.61 34.31 19.94
CA SER A 235 -27.93 33.78 20.28
C SER A 235 -28.66 33.35 18.98
N ASN A 236 -29.64 32.45 19.07
CA ASN A 236 -30.48 32.12 17.92
C ASN A 236 -31.10 33.39 17.29
N ASP A 237 -31.46 34.36 18.13
CA ASP A 237 -32.01 35.65 17.68
C ASP A 237 -30.99 36.50 16.90
N ASP A 238 -29.71 36.44 17.27
CA ASP A 238 -28.63 37.15 16.55
C ASP A 238 -28.39 36.52 15.17
N LEU A 239 -28.53 35.20 15.06
CA LEU A 239 -28.38 34.48 13.79
C LEU A 239 -29.53 34.79 12.83
N GLU A 240 -30.77 34.88 13.32
CA GLU A 240 -31.91 35.28 12.50
C GLU A 240 -31.80 36.73 12.01
N ALA A 241 -31.31 37.65 12.85
CA ALA A 241 -31.08 39.03 12.46
C ALA A 241 -30.03 39.16 11.33
N LEU A 242 -28.93 38.39 11.40
CA LEU A 242 -27.90 38.35 10.37
C LEU A 242 -28.39 37.77 9.04
N ILE A 243 -29.26 36.76 9.09
CA ILE A 243 -29.88 36.18 7.88
C ILE A 243 -30.81 37.19 7.22
N LYS A 244 -31.57 37.95 8.02
CA LYS A 244 -32.48 38.99 7.53
C LYS A 244 -31.73 40.17 6.90
N GLU A 245 -30.61 40.60 7.50
CA GLU A 245 -29.75 41.67 6.95
C GLU A 245 -29.10 41.24 5.62
N LYS A 246 -28.64 39.99 5.51
CA LYS A 246 -27.99 39.48 4.30
C LYS A 246 -28.97 39.27 3.14
N ASN A 247 -30.20 38.83 3.43
CA ASN A 247 -31.23 38.63 2.43
C ASN A 247 -31.95 39.93 2.02
N GLY A 248 -31.82 41.01 2.81
CA GLY A 248 -32.32 42.35 2.48
C GLY A 248 -31.34 43.23 1.68
N ARG A 249 -30.13 42.74 1.36
CA ARG A 249 -29.12 43.43 0.54
C ARG A 249 -28.99 42.85 -0.88
N ARG A 250 -30.07 42.31 -1.43
CA ARG A 250 -30.18 42.00 -2.87
C ARG A 250 -31.17 42.92 -3.55
#